data_AF-A0A0F0L8Y5-F1
#
_entry.id   AF-A0A0F0L8Y5-F1
#
_cell.length_a   1.000
_cell.length_b   1.000
_cell.length_c   1.000
_cell.angle_alpha   90.00
_cell.angle_beta   90.00
_cell.angle_gamma   90.00
#
_symmetry.space_group_name_H-M   'P 1'
#
loop_
_entity.id
_entity.type
_entity.pdbx_description
1 polymer ?
#
loop_
_entity_poly.entity_id
_entity_poly.type
_entity_poly.pdbx_seq_one_letter_code
_entity_poly.pdbx_strand_id
1 'polypeptide(L)'
;MDAQVSAGADSSRTNRGVVVPRHPQNHRRGRVNDQIAKDAAAAASEDCGCAPTLDERDSFWKLKVSRRGAFGLGIIGVAALAAFGVGSGVSVAYAASYPSWDDVQRAKDNEAAKAAEVTRIEGLIQSLTQKVAETQAAAEVASNEFYDAQQAFFAAITKADELQARADEQTGIADASARKAGQVASQIYRNGGDDTSLKLLFAGSADNADDLLSRLGTMDKFLEYNQSVYDTAVAARNTAQSLTDQAKVARDERDRLQQIAEQKMVVAQQAADAAQAALDEQAANLETMQAQLAALKDTTTQTVAGYQAGVAARAAEEKARRDAEAAAAAAGGGGGGNPGSGGWVRPHGGARSSSYGPRTPICGSQGCSSSFHYGADLANGCGSPIYAANSGTVDYAGGNGNYGNYIRIQHGGGVSTGYAHIKPGGILVRNGQWVSSGQVIAYAGDTGRSFGCHLHFEVYINGRYTNPVSFMEDRGIYV
;
A
#
# COMPACT_ATOMS: atom_id res chain seq x y z
N MET A 1 -25.55 8.29 -57.18
CA MET A 1 -25.71 8.48 -58.63
C MET A 1 -25.90 9.97 -58.87
N ASP A 2 -25.13 10.50 -59.81
CA ASP A 2 -25.25 11.75 -60.56
C ASP A 2 -25.72 13.05 -59.88
N ALA A 3 -24.77 14.00 -59.77
CA ALA A 3 -25.02 15.43 -59.97
C ALA A 3 -23.72 16.09 -60.48
N GLN A 4 -23.79 16.78 -61.65
CA GLN A 4 -22.68 17.59 -62.20
C GLN A 4 -23.00 19.09 -62.09
N VAL A 5 -22.08 19.91 -61.56
CA VAL A 5 -21.93 21.37 -61.78
C VAL A 5 -20.45 21.74 -61.50
N SER A 6 -19.89 22.88 -61.95
CA SER A 6 -19.48 23.26 -63.32
C SER A 6 -18.60 24.53 -63.25
N ALA A 7 -17.80 24.80 -64.29
CA ALA A 7 -16.96 25.99 -64.51
C ALA A 7 -15.79 26.27 -63.50
N GLY A 8 -14.70 26.95 -63.88
CA GLY A 8 -14.20 27.25 -65.24
C GLY A 8 -13.58 28.64 -65.43
N ALA A 9 -12.25 28.72 -65.57
CA ALA A 9 -11.45 29.90 -65.99
C ALA A 9 -11.48 31.13 -65.02
N ASP A 10 -10.64 32.17 -65.06
CA ASP A 10 -9.34 32.46 -65.72
C ASP A 10 -8.61 33.58 -64.88
N SER A 11 -7.44 34.19 -65.15
CA SER A 11 -6.45 34.12 -66.24
C SER A 11 -5.07 34.67 -65.81
N SER A 12 -3.98 34.13 -66.39
CA SER A 12 -2.69 34.84 -66.60
C SER A 12 -1.87 35.25 -65.33
N ARG A 13 -0.59 35.69 -65.35
CA ARG A 13 0.59 35.51 -66.24
C ARG A 13 1.84 36.03 -65.49
N THR A 14 3.04 35.51 -65.82
CA THR A 14 4.38 36.17 -65.67
C THR A 14 4.89 36.56 -64.25
N ASN A 15 6.19 36.78 -63.97
CA ASN A 15 7.48 36.31 -64.51
C ASN A 15 8.63 36.81 -63.58
N ARG A 16 9.76 36.07 -63.47
CA ARG A 16 11.00 36.42 -62.72
C ARG A 16 10.82 36.50 -61.18
N GLY A 17 11.84 36.29 -60.34
CA GLY A 17 13.25 35.95 -60.61
C GLY A 17 14.23 37.05 -60.17
N VAL A 18 14.39 37.25 -58.86
CA VAL A 18 15.34 38.22 -58.26
C VAL A 18 16.01 37.60 -57.01
N VAL A 19 17.26 37.97 -56.75
CA VAL A 19 18.14 37.44 -55.70
C VAL A 19 17.95 38.20 -54.37
N VAL A 20 18.12 37.51 -53.23
CA VAL A 20 18.22 38.10 -51.89
C VAL A 20 19.59 37.72 -51.27
N PRO A 21 20.35 38.67 -50.68
CA PRO A 21 21.74 38.43 -50.27
C PRO A 21 21.88 37.71 -48.92
N ARG A 22 23.04 37.07 -48.71
CA ARG A 22 23.47 36.58 -47.39
C ARG A 22 24.28 37.67 -46.66
N HIS A 23 24.01 37.84 -45.37
CA HIS A 23 24.88 38.56 -44.44
C HIS A 23 25.24 37.66 -43.24
N PRO A 24 26.47 37.74 -42.70
CA PRO A 24 26.93 36.91 -41.58
C PRO A 24 26.56 37.52 -40.21
N GLN A 25 26.52 36.69 -39.16
CA GLN A 25 26.61 36.91 -37.68
C GLN A 25 25.97 35.67 -37.00
N ASN A 26 26.26 35.22 -35.76
CA ASN A 26 27.14 35.71 -34.68
C ASN A 26 27.64 34.52 -33.80
N HIS A 27 28.94 34.42 -33.51
CA HIS A 27 29.50 33.41 -32.58
C HIS A 27 29.38 33.83 -31.10
N ARG A 28 28.16 33.91 -30.55
CA ARG A 28 27.91 34.33 -29.15
C ARG A 28 26.81 33.57 -28.40
N ARG A 29 26.76 32.23 -28.50
CA ARG A 29 25.85 31.39 -27.66
C ARG A 29 26.51 30.37 -26.74
N GLY A 30 27.77 29.99 -26.95
CA GLY A 30 28.42 28.96 -26.11
C GLY A 30 28.81 29.39 -24.69
N ARG A 31 29.17 30.66 -24.47
CA ARG A 31 29.81 31.11 -23.21
C ARG A 31 28.82 31.48 -22.08
N VAL A 32 27.52 31.42 -22.31
CA VAL A 32 26.51 31.82 -21.30
C VAL A 32 26.09 30.63 -20.44
N ASN A 33 25.89 29.45 -21.03
CA ASN A 33 25.49 28.25 -20.30
C ASN A 33 26.56 27.77 -19.30
N ASP A 34 27.85 27.85 -19.68
CA ASP A 34 28.97 27.47 -18.79
C ASP A 34 29.07 28.34 -17.53
N GLN A 35 28.56 29.59 -17.57
CA GLN A 35 28.54 30.46 -16.41
C GLN A 35 27.34 30.13 -15.52
N ILE A 36 26.14 30.02 -16.11
CA ILE A 36 24.91 29.62 -15.38
C ILE A 36 25.10 28.28 -14.66
N ALA A 37 25.78 27.31 -15.28
CA ALA A 37 26.09 26.02 -14.66
C ALA A 37 27.06 26.10 -13.47
N LYS A 38 27.99 27.08 -13.48
CA LYS A 38 28.94 27.30 -12.37
C LYS A 38 28.31 28.10 -11.24
N ASP A 39 27.52 29.12 -11.58
CA ASP A 39 26.82 29.95 -10.60
C ASP A 39 25.78 29.10 -9.83
N ALA A 40 25.09 28.19 -10.52
CA ALA A 40 24.19 27.20 -9.90
C ALA A 40 24.92 26.17 -9.04
N ALA A 41 26.17 25.80 -9.37
CA ALA A 41 26.98 24.90 -8.55
C ALA A 41 27.54 25.60 -7.29
N ALA A 42 27.91 26.88 -7.38
CA ALA A 42 28.32 27.70 -6.23
C ALA A 42 27.15 27.92 -5.26
N ALA A 43 25.95 28.23 -5.77
CA ALA A 43 24.73 28.38 -4.96
C ALA A 43 24.28 27.11 -4.22
N ALA A 44 24.87 25.95 -4.52
CA ALA A 44 24.59 24.67 -3.85
C ALA A 44 25.62 24.31 -2.75
N SER A 45 26.54 25.21 -2.39
CA SER A 45 27.67 24.91 -1.48
C SER A 45 27.69 25.68 -0.15
N GLU A 46 26.68 26.53 0.13
CA GLU A 46 26.57 27.24 1.42
C GLU A 46 25.72 26.47 2.44
N ASP A 47 26.41 25.57 3.13
CA ASP A 47 26.20 25.06 4.50
C ASP A 47 24.77 24.76 5.01
N CYS A 48 24.39 23.49 4.86
CA CYS A 48 23.65 22.76 5.89
C CYS A 48 24.35 21.41 6.11
N GLY A 49 25.38 21.39 6.99
CA GLY A 49 26.30 20.26 7.22
C GLY A 49 25.69 18.94 7.74
N CYS A 50 24.92 18.24 6.91
CA CYS A 50 24.29 16.93 7.20
C CYS A 50 24.71 15.81 6.22
N ALA A 51 25.80 15.98 5.46
CA ALA A 51 26.32 14.98 4.53
C ALA A 51 27.76 14.57 4.91
N PRO A 52 28.09 13.27 4.98
CA PRO A 52 29.44 12.81 5.32
C PRO A 52 30.44 13.15 4.21
N THR A 53 31.68 13.42 4.63
CA THR A 53 32.79 13.82 3.76
C THR A 53 33.25 12.70 2.83
N LEU A 54 34.05 13.05 1.81
CA LEU A 54 34.57 12.06 0.86
C LEU A 54 35.52 11.05 1.51
N ASP A 55 36.32 11.46 2.51
CA ASP A 55 37.21 10.56 3.26
C ASP A 55 36.42 9.59 4.17
N GLU A 56 35.27 10.00 4.69
CA GLU A 56 34.35 9.12 5.44
C GLU A 56 33.69 8.08 4.50
N ARG A 57 33.33 8.47 3.27
CA ARG A 57 32.73 7.55 2.28
C ARG A 57 33.69 6.43 1.88
N ASP A 58 34.98 6.73 1.72
CA ASP A 58 36.02 5.75 1.35
C ASP A 58 36.45 4.81 2.49
N SER A 59 35.93 5.07 3.71
CA SER A 59 36.12 4.23 4.89
C SER A 59 35.10 3.08 4.99
N PHE A 60 33.90 3.23 4.42
CA PHE A 60 32.83 2.22 4.51
C PHE A 60 33.08 0.94 3.69
N TRP A 61 33.89 0.99 2.62
CA TRP A 61 34.03 -0.10 1.64
C TRP A 61 35.27 -1.00 1.81
N LYS A 62 35.90 -1.02 3.00
CA LYS A 62 37.13 -1.80 3.27
C LYS A 62 36.95 -3.01 4.20
N LEU A 63 35.74 -3.55 4.31
CA LEU A 63 35.49 -4.85 4.96
C LEU A 63 35.75 -6.03 3.99
N LYS A 64 36.95 -6.60 4.04
CA LYS A 64 37.28 -7.87 3.36
C LYS A 64 36.62 -9.06 4.07
N VAL A 65 35.36 -9.34 3.74
CA VAL A 65 34.66 -10.55 4.23
C VAL A 65 35.34 -11.81 3.70
N SER A 66 36.04 -12.54 4.58
CA SER A 66 36.62 -13.83 4.23
C SER A 66 35.59 -14.96 4.29
N ARG A 67 35.74 -15.98 3.43
CA ARG A 67 34.84 -17.16 3.34
C ARG A 67 34.74 -18.04 4.60
N ARG A 68 35.31 -17.63 5.74
CA ARG A 68 35.21 -18.35 7.03
C ARG A 68 34.45 -17.60 8.13
N GLY A 69 33.93 -16.38 7.86
CA GLY A 69 33.17 -15.60 8.85
C GLY A 69 31.64 -15.80 8.84
N ALA A 70 31.09 -16.54 7.87
CA ALA A 70 29.66 -16.48 7.50
C ALA A 70 28.67 -17.25 8.39
N PHE A 71 29.08 -17.73 9.57
CA PHE A 71 28.24 -18.55 10.47
C PHE A 71 27.95 -17.90 11.84
N GLY A 72 28.24 -16.60 12.00
CA GLY A 72 28.23 -15.92 13.32
C GLY A 72 27.06 -14.99 13.65
N LEU A 73 26.10 -14.76 12.74
CA LEU A 73 25.09 -13.68 12.90
C LEU A 73 23.63 -14.17 12.72
N GLY A 74 23.29 -15.26 13.40
CA GLY A 74 21.93 -15.85 13.39
C GLY A 74 21.08 -15.57 14.65
N ILE A 75 21.50 -14.67 15.54
CA ILE A 75 20.91 -14.55 16.90
C ILE A 75 20.57 -13.10 17.29
N ILE A 76 19.98 -12.32 16.37
CA ILE A 76 19.31 -11.04 16.68
C ILE A 76 17.91 -11.04 16.04
N GLY A 77 17.08 -12.00 16.46
CA GLY A 77 15.69 -12.14 16.00
C GLY A 77 14.71 -12.73 17.02
N VAL A 78 15.20 -13.17 18.20
CA VAL A 78 14.38 -13.86 19.23
C VAL A 78 13.80 -12.89 20.26
N ALA A 79 14.40 -11.71 20.44
CA ALA A 79 14.07 -10.77 21.51
C ALA A 79 12.66 -10.15 21.44
N ALA A 80 12.03 -10.14 20.25
CA ALA A 80 10.70 -9.55 20.06
C ALA A 80 9.54 -10.39 20.64
N LEU A 81 9.71 -11.72 20.75
CA LEU A 81 8.66 -12.63 21.22
C LEU A 81 8.35 -12.48 22.72
N ALA A 82 9.31 -12.01 23.51
CA ALA A 82 9.17 -11.87 24.96
C ALA A 82 8.14 -10.80 25.40
N ALA A 83 7.76 -9.88 24.50
CA ALA A 83 6.85 -8.77 24.82
C ALA A 83 5.38 -9.18 25.01
N PHE A 84 4.98 -10.37 24.55
CA PHE A 84 3.58 -10.83 24.53
C PHE A 84 3.24 -11.90 25.59
N GLY A 85 4.13 -12.13 26.57
CA GLY A 85 3.83 -13.00 27.72
C GLY A 85 3.77 -14.50 27.42
N VAL A 86 4.03 -14.93 26.19
CA VAL A 86 4.22 -16.35 25.85
C VAL A 86 5.51 -16.83 26.54
N GLY A 87 5.37 -17.80 27.44
CA GLY A 87 6.50 -18.31 28.22
C GLY A 87 7.61 -18.88 27.35
N SER A 88 8.87 -18.65 27.72
CA SER A 88 10.08 -18.94 26.94
C SER A 88 10.41 -20.44 26.78
N GLY A 89 9.48 -21.23 26.25
CA GLY A 89 9.72 -22.57 25.74
C GLY A 89 10.43 -22.50 24.39
N VAL A 90 11.71 -22.12 24.37
CA VAL A 90 12.55 -22.25 23.17
C VAL A 90 12.87 -23.73 22.96
N SER A 91 11.88 -24.45 22.45
CA SER A 91 12.02 -25.85 22.04
C SER A 91 13.09 -25.94 20.97
N VAL A 92 14.26 -26.47 21.35
CA VAL A 92 15.29 -26.88 20.41
C VAL A 92 14.63 -27.77 19.37
N ALA A 93 14.87 -27.49 18.07
CA ALA A 93 14.19 -28.17 16.97
C ALA A 93 14.66 -29.63 16.83
N TYR A 94 14.25 -30.49 17.76
CA TYR A 94 14.20 -31.92 17.57
C TYR A 94 13.27 -32.19 16.38
N ALA A 95 13.84 -32.61 15.26
CA ALA A 95 13.05 -33.20 14.19
C ALA A 95 12.29 -34.40 14.78
N ALA A 96 10.96 -34.32 14.82
CA ALA A 96 10.14 -35.34 15.46
C ALA A 96 10.33 -36.69 14.76
N SER A 97 10.84 -37.68 15.48
CA SER A 97 11.09 -39.02 14.96
C SER A 97 9.79 -39.83 14.89
N TYR A 98 8.97 -39.50 13.90
CA TYR A 98 7.75 -40.24 13.57
C TYR A 98 8.08 -41.73 13.30
N PRO A 99 7.18 -42.66 13.64
CA PRO A 99 7.40 -44.08 13.39
C PRO A 99 7.67 -44.42 11.93
N SER A 100 8.62 -45.32 11.72
CA SER A 100 8.74 -46.08 10.47
C SER A 100 7.81 -47.29 10.48
N TRP A 101 7.57 -47.88 9.32
CA TRP A 101 6.84 -49.15 9.22
C TRP A 101 7.60 -50.34 9.84
N ASP A 102 8.93 -50.25 9.94
CA ASP A 102 9.74 -51.25 10.63
C ASP A 102 9.55 -51.19 12.15
N ASP A 103 9.32 -50.01 12.72
CA ASP A 103 8.99 -49.84 14.15
C ASP A 103 7.65 -50.48 14.46
N VAL A 104 6.66 -50.27 13.59
CA VAL A 104 5.32 -50.84 13.68
C VAL A 104 5.34 -52.37 13.57
N GLN A 105 6.17 -52.96 12.70
CA GLN A 105 6.30 -54.42 12.66
C GLN A 105 7.00 -54.97 13.91
N ARG A 106 8.13 -54.40 14.35
CA ARG A 106 8.79 -54.84 15.59
C ARG A 106 7.90 -54.69 16.83
N ALA A 107 6.97 -53.74 16.82
CA ALA A 107 5.96 -53.59 17.87
C ALA A 107 4.87 -54.68 17.82
N LYS A 108 4.51 -55.22 16.65
CA LYS A 108 3.49 -56.29 16.54
C LYS A 108 3.92 -57.61 17.19
N ASP A 109 5.21 -57.90 17.25
CA ASP A 109 5.75 -59.15 17.80
C ASP A 109 5.63 -59.26 19.35
N ASN A 110 5.18 -58.19 20.03
CA ASN A 110 5.02 -58.17 21.49
C ASN A 110 3.85 -57.26 21.92
N GLU A 111 2.89 -57.79 22.70
CA GLU A 111 1.69 -57.03 23.08
C GLU A 111 1.98 -55.72 23.85
N ALA A 112 3.00 -55.71 24.71
CA ALA A 112 3.39 -54.51 25.45
C ALA A 112 4.09 -53.47 24.54
N ALA A 113 4.89 -53.93 23.56
CA ALA A 113 5.48 -53.04 22.55
C ALA A 113 4.41 -52.45 21.62
N LYS A 114 3.44 -53.27 21.16
CA LYS A 114 2.26 -52.82 20.41
C LYS A 114 1.45 -51.79 21.20
N ALA A 115 1.20 -52.01 22.49
CA ALA A 115 0.48 -51.05 23.33
C ALA A 115 1.24 -49.72 23.47
N ALA A 116 2.56 -49.78 23.74
CA ALA A 116 3.40 -48.59 23.86
C ALA A 116 3.47 -47.78 22.55
N GLU A 117 3.58 -48.45 21.40
CA GLU A 117 3.66 -47.80 20.10
C GLU A 117 2.32 -47.20 19.66
N VAL A 118 1.19 -47.84 19.99
CA VAL A 118 -0.16 -47.24 19.85
C VAL A 118 -0.25 -45.92 20.63
N THR A 119 0.14 -45.91 21.91
CA THR A 119 0.14 -44.69 22.74
C THR A 119 1.11 -43.64 22.22
N ARG A 120 2.28 -44.03 21.68
CA ARG A 120 3.24 -43.10 21.07
C ARG A 120 2.66 -42.41 19.84
N ILE A 121 1.99 -43.15 18.96
CA ILE A 121 1.35 -42.63 17.75
C ILE A 121 0.17 -41.71 18.11
N GLU A 122 -0.67 -42.10 19.07
CA GLU A 122 -1.78 -41.27 19.54
C GLU A 122 -1.31 -39.93 20.14
N GLY A 123 -0.24 -39.96 20.95
CA GLY A 123 0.39 -38.75 21.49
C GLY A 123 1.01 -37.85 20.41
N LEU A 124 1.62 -38.42 19.36
CA LEU A 124 2.15 -37.66 18.22
C LEU A 124 1.04 -37.01 17.39
N ILE A 125 -0.07 -37.72 17.14
CA ILE A 125 -1.25 -37.18 16.45
C ILE A 125 -1.86 -36.02 17.27
N GLN A 126 -2.00 -36.19 18.59
CA GLN A 126 -2.48 -35.13 19.49
C GLN A 126 -1.55 -33.92 19.46
N SER A 127 -0.23 -34.12 19.55
CA SER A 127 0.77 -33.05 19.53
C SER A 127 0.77 -32.26 18.21
N LEU A 128 0.68 -32.94 17.06
CA LEU A 128 0.54 -32.27 15.76
C LEU A 128 -0.75 -31.46 15.66
N THR A 129 -1.86 -32.02 16.15
CA THR A 129 -3.17 -31.34 16.14
C THR A 129 -3.18 -30.10 17.03
N GLN A 130 -2.55 -30.19 18.21
CA GLN A 130 -2.35 -29.05 19.11
C GLN A 130 -1.46 -27.98 18.47
N LYS A 131 -0.32 -28.36 17.88
CA LYS A 131 0.61 -27.45 17.19
C LYS A 131 -0.05 -26.69 16.04
N VAL A 132 -0.93 -27.35 15.27
CA VAL A 132 -1.74 -26.68 14.23
C VAL A 132 -2.71 -25.67 14.86
N ALA A 133 -3.44 -26.04 15.90
CA ALA A 133 -4.38 -25.13 16.58
C ALA A 133 -3.67 -23.91 17.21
N GLU A 134 -2.52 -24.11 17.86
CA GLU A 134 -1.72 -23.05 18.48
C GLU A 134 -1.14 -22.08 17.44
N THR A 135 -0.60 -22.60 16.33
CA THR A 135 -0.05 -21.75 15.25
C THR A 135 -1.13 -21.02 14.46
N GLN A 136 -2.29 -21.65 14.22
CA GLN A 136 -3.45 -20.99 13.63
C GLN A 136 -3.97 -19.86 14.51
N ALA A 137 -4.12 -20.08 15.81
CA ALA A 137 -4.54 -19.04 16.75
C ALA A 137 -3.53 -17.87 16.82
N ALA A 138 -2.22 -18.16 16.79
CA ALA A 138 -1.19 -17.14 16.72
C ALA A 138 -1.25 -16.32 15.41
N ALA A 139 -1.51 -16.97 14.27
CA ALA A 139 -1.71 -16.31 12.98
C ALA A 139 -2.98 -15.44 12.96
N GLU A 140 -4.09 -15.91 13.55
CA GLU A 140 -5.31 -15.12 13.69
C GLU A 140 -5.08 -13.86 14.53
N VAL A 141 -4.46 -13.99 15.71
CA VAL A 141 -4.12 -12.85 16.58
C VAL A 141 -3.23 -11.85 15.84
N ALA A 142 -2.13 -12.30 15.22
CA ALA A 142 -1.22 -11.41 14.50
C ALA A 142 -1.90 -10.74 13.29
N SER A 143 -2.82 -11.43 12.60
CA SER A 143 -3.60 -10.85 11.50
C SER A 143 -4.57 -9.76 11.95
N ASN A 144 -5.15 -9.89 13.16
CA ASN A 144 -6.02 -8.88 13.74
C ASN A 144 -5.20 -7.66 14.22
N GLU A 145 -4.03 -7.88 14.83
CA GLU A 145 -3.12 -6.78 15.17
C GLU A 145 -2.60 -6.02 13.94
N PHE A 146 -2.34 -6.72 12.83
CA PHE A 146 -2.02 -6.09 11.55
C PHE A 146 -3.20 -5.28 11.02
N TYR A 147 -4.40 -5.86 10.98
CA TYR A 147 -5.62 -5.17 10.57
C TYR A 147 -5.84 -3.87 11.37
N ASP A 148 -5.75 -3.92 12.70
CA ASP A 148 -5.99 -2.76 13.56
C ASP A 148 -4.93 -1.66 13.39
N ALA A 149 -3.64 -2.03 13.30
CA ALA A 149 -2.56 -1.09 12.99
C ALA A 149 -2.74 -0.46 11.60
N GLN A 150 -3.17 -1.27 10.63
CA GLN A 150 -3.48 -0.85 9.27
C GLN A 150 -4.67 0.14 9.24
N GLN A 151 -5.76 -0.10 9.98
CA GLN A 151 -6.88 0.85 10.10
C GLN A 151 -6.46 2.16 10.80
N ALA A 152 -5.61 2.10 11.83
CA ALA A 152 -5.11 3.28 12.52
C ALA A 152 -4.28 4.18 11.58
N PHE A 153 -3.41 3.58 10.75
CA PHE A 153 -2.70 4.29 9.69
C PHE A 153 -3.64 4.97 8.69
N PHE A 154 -4.72 4.32 8.27
CA PHE A 154 -5.70 4.90 7.32
C PHE A 154 -6.50 6.07 7.92
N ALA A 155 -6.86 5.99 9.21
CA ALA A 155 -7.45 7.10 9.94
C ALA A 155 -6.49 8.30 9.98
N ALA A 156 -5.18 8.05 10.17
CA ALA A 156 -4.15 9.09 10.15
C ALA A 156 -3.89 9.68 8.75
N ILE A 157 -3.99 8.91 7.66
CA ILE A 157 -3.97 9.46 6.28
C ILE A 157 -5.10 10.47 6.13
N THR A 158 -6.34 10.05 6.38
CA THR A 158 -7.53 10.91 6.27
C THR A 158 -7.37 12.17 7.12
N LYS A 159 -6.84 12.03 8.35
CA LYS A 159 -6.66 13.17 9.25
C LYS A 159 -5.57 14.15 8.79
N ALA A 160 -4.48 13.64 8.24
CA ALA A 160 -3.41 14.48 7.68
C ALA A 160 -3.88 15.24 6.43
N ASP A 161 -4.69 14.61 5.57
CA ASP A 161 -5.25 15.24 4.37
C ASP A 161 -6.31 16.30 4.72
N GLU A 162 -7.21 16.05 5.68
CA GLU A 162 -8.15 17.05 6.22
C GLU A 162 -7.44 18.31 6.73
N LEU A 163 -6.38 18.12 7.53
CA LEU A 163 -5.64 19.23 8.13
C LEU A 163 -4.80 19.98 7.09
N GLN A 164 -4.21 19.27 6.13
CA GLN A 164 -3.48 19.91 5.03
C GLN A 164 -4.39 20.77 4.15
N ALA A 165 -5.55 20.24 3.71
CA ALA A 165 -6.50 21.01 2.90
C ALA A 165 -6.97 22.30 3.61
N ARG A 166 -7.19 22.25 4.93
CA ARG A 166 -7.52 23.43 5.75
C ARG A 166 -6.34 24.38 5.92
N ALA A 167 -5.10 23.86 6.02
CA ALA A 167 -3.90 24.69 6.07
C ALA A 167 -3.68 25.43 4.74
N ASP A 168 -3.89 24.76 3.60
CA ASP A 168 -3.77 25.35 2.25
C ASP A 168 -4.82 26.45 2.01
N GLU A 169 -6.08 26.19 2.38
CA GLU A 169 -7.16 27.18 2.31
C GLU A 169 -6.84 28.44 3.14
N GLN A 170 -6.47 28.26 4.41
CA GLN A 170 -6.17 29.38 5.30
C GLN A 170 -4.86 30.09 4.92
N THR A 171 -3.90 29.38 4.32
CA THR A 171 -2.71 29.99 3.71
C THR A 171 -3.10 30.89 2.54
N GLY A 172 -4.00 30.46 1.65
CA GLY A 172 -4.55 31.31 0.59
C GLY A 172 -5.26 32.57 1.10
N ILE A 173 -5.99 32.46 2.22
CA ILE A 173 -6.64 33.60 2.88
C ILE A 173 -5.61 34.53 3.54
N ALA A 174 -4.58 33.99 4.19
CA ALA A 174 -3.48 34.77 4.75
C ALA A 174 -2.73 35.53 3.67
N ASP A 175 -2.42 34.89 2.54
CA ASP A 175 -1.78 35.49 1.37
C ASP A 175 -2.61 36.63 0.77
N ALA A 176 -3.91 36.41 0.59
CA ALA A 176 -4.84 37.43 0.10
C ALA A 176 -4.95 38.63 1.07
N SER A 177 -4.88 38.38 2.38
CA SER A 177 -4.95 39.41 3.43
C SER A 177 -3.65 40.20 3.55
N ALA A 178 -2.50 39.52 3.49
CA ALA A 178 -1.18 40.14 3.44
C ALA A 178 -1.00 41.02 2.20
N ARG A 179 -1.51 40.59 1.03
CA ARG A 179 -1.52 41.41 -0.20
C ARG A 179 -2.37 42.68 -0.04
N LYS A 180 -3.53 42.62 0.62
CA LYS A 180 -4.36 43.81 0.95
C LYS A 180 -3.65 44.76 1.91
N ALA A 181 -3.08 44.24 3.00
CA ALA A 181 -2.32 45.03 3.96
C ALA A 181 -1.10 45.71 3.30
N GLY A 182 -0.38 44.98 2.45
CA GLY A 182 0.73 45.51 1.65
C GLY A 182 0.30 46.59 0.65
N GLN A 183 -0.89 46.46 0.03
CA GLN A 183 -1.46 47.49 -0.83
C GLN A 183 -1.78 48.77 -0.03
N VAL A 184 -2.45 48.66 1.12
CA VAL A 184 -2.75 49.80 2.02
C VAL A 184 -1.45 50.48 2.47
N ALA A 185 -0.47 49.72 2.97
CA ALA A 185 0.84 50.25 3.36
C ALA A 185 1.56 50.95 2.20
N SER A 186 1.49 50.39 0.98
CA SER A 186 2.10 51.00 -0.20
C SER A 186 1.41 52.31 -0.62
N GLN A 187 0.11 52.45 -0.39
CA GLN A 187 -0.64 53.68 -0.65
C GLN A 187 -0.32 54.76 0.38
N ILE A 188 -0.31 54.41 1.68
CA ILE A 188 0.11 55.31 2.76
C ILE A 188 1.53 55.82 2.50
N TYR A 189 2.48 54.93 2.18
CA TYR A 189 3.85 55.31 1.88
C TYR A 189 3.96 56.23 0.64
N ARG A 190 3.33 55.88 -0.48
CA ARG A 190 3.34 56.69 -1.71
C ARG A 190 2.69 58.06 -1.53
N ASN A 191 1.67 58.15 -0.69
CA ASN A 191 0.98 59.39 -0.38
C ASN A 191 1.77 60.26 0.63
N GLY A 192 2.98 59.85 1.06
CA GLY A 192 3.83 60.65 1.95
C GLY A 192 3.68 60.37 3.45
N GLY A 193 3.16 59.19 3.81
CA GLY A 193 3.06 58.71 5.19
C GLY A 193 2.11 59.53 6.08
N ASP A 194 2.25 59.33 7.39
CA ASP A 194 1.40 59.89 8.45
C ASP A 194 1.31 61.43 8.41
N ASP A 195 2.37 62.08 7.94
CA ASP A 195 2.48 63.53 7.79
C ASP A 195 1.55 64.08 6.70
N THR A 196 1.08 63.25 5.76
CA THR A 196 0.31 63.73 4.59
C THR A 196 -1.20 63.54 4.73
N SER A 197 -1.68 62.63 5.57
CA SER A 197 -3.09 62.69 6.04
C SER A 197 -3.32 63.95 6.88
N LEU A 198 -2.36 64.33 7.72
CA LEU A 198 -2.35 65.62 8.42
C LEU A 198 -2.30 66.81 7.45
N LYS A 199 -1.37 66.81 6.47
CA LYS A 199 -1.34 67.89 5.46
C LYS A 199 -2.62 67.96 4.63
N LEU A 200 -3.30 66.84 4.33
CA LEU A 200 -4.56 66.84 3.59
C LEU A 200 -5.74 67.31 4.45
N LEU A 201 -5.78 66.98 5.74
CA LEU A 201 -6.76 67.53 6.70
C LEU A 201 -6.67 69.06 6.76
N PHE A 202 -5.45 69.60 6.75
CA PHE A 202 -5.18 71.04 6.76
C PHE A 202 -4.95 71.65 5.34
N ALA A 203 -5.19 70.90 4.26
CA ALA A 203 -5.04 71.38 2.88
C ALA A 203 -6.28 72.20 2.49
N GLY A 204 -6.19 73.50 2.72
CA GLY A 204 -7.29 74.44 2.55
C GLY A 204 -8.03 74.67 3.87
N SER A 205 -8.33 75.93 4.16
CA SER A 205 -9.20 76.32 5.26
C SER A 205 -10.58 75.67 5.08
N ALA A 206 -11.06 74.95 6.10
CA ALA A 206 -12.46 74.51 6.13
C ALA A 206 -13.36 75.76 6.19
N ASP A 207 -14.30 75.88 5.25
CA ASP A 207 -15.16 77.06 5.13
C ASP A 207 -16.15 77.18 6.30
N ASN A 208 -16.41 76.08 7.01
CA ASN A 208 -17.24 76.00 8.22
C ASN A 208 -16.87 74.77 9.08
N ALA A 209 -17.42 74.70 10.29
CA ALA A 209 -17.09 73.65 11.27
C ALA A 209 -17.59 72.25 10.88
N ASP A 210 -18.69 72.16 10.11
CA ASP A 210 -19.28 70.88 9.71
C ASP A 210 -18.41 70.12 8.71
N ASP A 211 -17.72 70.82 7.81
CA ASP A 211 -16.72 70.23 6.90
C ASP A 211 -15.54 69.64 7.69
N LEU A 212 -15.03 70.35 8.70
CA LEU A 212 -13.96 69.82 9.57
C LEU A 212 -14.41 68.56 10.33
N LEU A 213 -15.64 68.53 10.86
CA LEU A 213 -16.19 67.34 11.53
C LEU A 213 -16.37 66.16 10.55
N SER A 214 -16.79 66.43 9.31
CA SER A 214 -16.88 65.43 8.24
C SER A 214 -15.51 64.84 7.87
N ARG A 215 -14.48 65.67 7.74
CA ARG A 215 -13.10 65.25 7.49
C ARG A 215 -12.53 64.42 8.65
N LEU A 216 -12.78 64.81 9.90
CA LEU A 216 -12.38 64.04 11.07
C LEU A 216 -13.09 62.67 11.15
N GLY A 217 -14.40 62.62 10.89
CA GLY A 217 -15.16 61.36 10.88
C GLY A 217 -14.72 60.41 9.75
N THR A 218 -14.34 60.93 8.59
CA THR A 218 -13.81 60.10 7.49
C THR A 218 -12.38 59.63 7.74
N MET A 219 -11.55 60.42 8.42
CA MET A 219 -10.23 59.96 8.92
C MET A 219 -10.36 58.87 9.98
N ASP A 220 -11.30 59.00 10.93
CA ASP A 220 -11.58 57.98 11.95
C ASP A 220 -11.96 56.63 11.30
N LYS A 221 -12.94 56.62 10.38
CA LYS A 221 -13.30 55.40 9.64
C LYS A 221 -12.15 54.84 8.78
N PHE A 222 -11.26 55.68 8.26
CA PHE A 222 -10.07 55.23 7.52
C PHE A 222 -9.03 54.57 8.42
N LEU A 223 -8.80 55.11 9.63
CA LEU A 223 -7.88 54.52 10.62
C LEU A 223 -8.43 53.18 11.15
N GLU A 224 -9.72 53.12 11.51
CA GLU A 224 -10.41 51.85 11.82
C GLU A 224 -10.26 50.83 10.69
N TYR A 225 -10.49 51.24 9.44
CA TYR A 225 -10.36 50.34 8.29
C TYR A 225 -8.93 49.79 8.15
N ASN A 226 -7.91 50.65 8.20
CA ASN A 226 -6.52 50.23 8.08
C ASN A 226 -6.11 49.28 9.21
N GLN A 227 -6.51 49.57 10.45
CA GLN A 227 -6.30 48.70 11.60
C GLN A 227 -6.98 47.35 11.40
N SER A 228 -8.25 47.34 10.96
CA SER A 228 -9.00 46.10 10.69
C SER A 228 -8.37 45.23 9.59
N VAL A 229 -7.76 45.85 8.56
CA VAL A 229 -7.04 45.13 7.49
C VAL A 229 -5.75 44.51 8.02
N TYR A 230 -5.01 45.21 8.87
CA TYR A 230 -3.81 44.68 9.53
C TYR A 230 -4.14 43.53 10.48
N ASP A 231 -5.12 43.73 11.37
CA ASP A 231 -5.53 42.70 12.35
C ASP A 231 -6.10 41.45 11.66
N THR A 232 -6.86 41.62 10.58
CA THR A 232 -7.32 40.50 9.73
C THR A 232 -6.14 39.73 9.13
N ALA A 233 -5.11 40.44 8.62
CA ALA A 233 -3.93 39.79 8.05
C ALA A 233 -3.10 39.04 9.12
N VAL A 234 -2.95 39.61 10.32
CA VAL A 234 -2.26 38.96 11.45
C VAL A 234 -3.05 37.73 11.93
N ALA A 235 -4.38 37.84 12.09
CA ALA A 235 -5.24 36.74 12.50
C ALA A 235 -5.23 35.59 11.47
N ALA A 236 -5.34 35.91 10.18
CA ALA A 236 -5.27 34.92 9.10
C ALA A 236 -3.92 34.20 9.07
N ARG A 237 -2.80 34.95 9.14
CA ARG A 237 -1.44 34.39 9.22
C ARG A 237 -1.27 33.45 10.41
N ASN A 238 -1.69 33.87 11.60
CA ASN A 238 -1.57 33.06 12.82
C ASN A 238 -2.43 31.77 12.73
N THR A 239 -3.59 31.85 12.08
CA THR A 239 -4.48 30.70 11.83
C THR A 239 -3.88 29.72 10.83
N ALA A 240 -3.34 30.22 9.70
CA ALA A 240 -2.65 29.41 8.69
C ALA A 240 -1.43 28.70 9.27
N GLN A 241 -0.61 29.39 10.07
CA GLN A 241 0.52 28.80 10.79
C GLN A 241 0.06 27.66 11.72
N SER A 242 -0.92 27.93 12.58
CA SER A 242 -1.45 26.93 13.53
C SER A 242 -1.99 25.67 12.84
N LEU A 243 -2.66 25.81 11.69
CA LEU A 243 -3.13 24.67 10.90
C LEU A 243 -1.99 23.95 10.17
N THR A 244 -0.97 24.67 9.70
CA THR A 244 0.23 24.10 9.06
C THR A 244 1.02 23.23 10.06
N ASP A 245 1.16 23.70 11.30
CA ASP A 245 1.82 22.94 12.38
C ASP A 245 1.00 21.70 12.79
N GLN A 246 -0.33 21.82 12.89
CA GLN A 246 -1.23 20.67 13.11
C GLN A 246 -1.16 19.65 11.97
N ALA A 247 -1.15 20.12 10.71
CA ALA A 247 -1.03 19.26 9.54
C ALA A 247 0.32 18.55 9.48
N LYS A 248 1.40 19.20 9.93
CA LYS A 248 2.71 18.57 10.10
C LYS A 248 2.66 17.45 11.14
N VAL A 249 2.18 17.72 12.36
CA VAL A 249 2.07 16.69 13.42
C VAL A 249 1.22 15.50 12.97
N ALA A 250 0.15 15.74 12.21
CA ALA A 250 -0.67 14.66 11.65
C ALA A 250 0.04 13.82 10.57
N ARG A 251 0.94 14.43 9.77
CA ARG A 251 1.82 13.67 8.86
C ARG A 251 2.87 12.86 9.61
N ASP A 252 3.49 13.46 10.63
CA ASP A 252 4.54 12.81 11.42
C ASP A 252 3.97 11.57 12.14
N GLU A 253 2.75 11.63 12.71
CA GLU A 253 2.08 10.45 13.31
C GLU A 253 1.58 9.46 12.25
N ARG A 254 1.11 9.91 11.07
CA ARG A 254 0.76 9.03 9.94
C ARG A 254 1.97 8.19 9.51
N ASP A 255 3.13 8.81 9.37
CA ASP A 255 4.35 8.14 8.89
C ASP A 255 4.94 7.19 9.96
N ARG A 256 4.74 7.51 11.24
CA ARG A 256 4.96 6.60 12.37
C ARG A 256 4.01 5.40 12.36
N LEU A 257 2.72 5.62 12.12
CA LEU A 257 1.71 4.55 12.05
C LEU A 257 1.91 3.65 10.82
N GLN A 258 2.42 4.18 9.71
CA GLN A 258 2.84 3.38 8.55
C GLN A 258 3.87 2.32 8.96
N GLN A 259 4.94 2.75 9.65
CA GLN A 259 6.01 1.85 10.10
C GLN A 259 5.49 0.79 11.08
N ILE A 260 4.53 1.13 11.94
CA ILE A 260 3.89 0.18 12.86
C ILE A 260 3.04 -0.85 12.08
N ALA A 261 2.26 -0.40 11.09
CA ALA A 261 1.47 -1.30 10.24
C ALA A 261 2.36 -2.24 9.40
N GLU A 262 3.47 -1.73 8.84
CA GLU A 262 4.47 -2.53 8.12
C GLU A 262 5.16 -3.56 9.02
N GLN A 263 5.53 -3.18 10.25
CA GLN A 263 6.08 -4.12 11.23
C GLN A 263 5.08 -5.22 11.63
N LYS A 264 3.82 -4.85 11.89
CA LYS A 264 2.76 -5.82 12.20
C LYS A 264 2.46 -6.74 11.02
N MET A 265 2.50 -6.24 9.78
CA MET A 265 2.37 -7.06 8.57
C MET A 265 3.44 -8.16 8.51
N VAL A 266 4.70 -7.84 8.79
CA VAL A 266 5.80 -8.81 8.79
C VAL A 266 5.60 -9.88 9.88
N VAL A 267 5.13 -9.50 11.07
CA VAL A 267 4.80 -10.47 12.14
C VAL A 267 3.61 -11.35 11.75
N ALA A 268 2.56 -10.78 11.17
CA ALA A 268 1.39 -11.53 10.70
C ALA A 268 1.76 -12.52 9.58
N GLN A 269 2.63 -12.14 8.65
CA GLN A 269 3.12 -13.03 7.61
C GLN A 269 3.98 -14.17 8.19
N GLN A 270 4.88 -13.88 9.15
CA GLN A 270 5.67 -14.92 9.82
C GLN A 270 4.79 -15.92 10.57
N ALA A 271 3.70 -15.45 11.20
CA ALA A 271 2.73 -16.32 11.86
C ALA A 271 1.92 -17.16 10.86
N ALA A 272 1.50 -16.57 9.72
CA ALA A 272 0.83 -17.29 8.63
C ALA A 272 1.74 -18.36 7.99
N ASP A 273 3.00 -18.02 7.71
CA ASP A 273 4.01 -18.94 7.18
C ASP A 273 4.25 -20.12 8.17
N ALA A 274 4.27 -19.85 9.47
CA ALA A 274 4.40 -20.87 10.52
C ALA A 274 3.15 -21.77 10.66
N ALA A 275 1.94 -21.20 10.55
CA ALA A 275 0.70 -21.97 10.55
C ALA A 275 0.57 -22.87 9.32
N GLN A 276 0.97 -22.39 8.14
CA GLN A 276 1.03 -23.22 6.93
C GLN A 276 2.07 -24.34 7.06
N ALA A 277 3.25 -24.06 7.61
CA ALA A 277 4.26 -25.09 7.85
C ALA A 277 3.78 -26.17 8.84
N ALA A 278 3.03 -25.80 9.89
CA ALA A 278 2.42 -26.76 10.82
C ALA A 278 1.32 -27.60 10.15
N LEU A 279 0.51 -27.01 9.26
CA LEU A 279 -0.49 -27.74 8.46
C LEU A 279 0.16 -28.71 7.47
N ASP A 280 1.22 -28.30 6.78
CA ASP A 280 1.96 -29.16 5.84
C ASP A 280 2.66 -30.32 6.58
N GLU A 281 3.22 -30.06 7.76
CA GLU A 281 3.80 -31.08 8.65
C GLU A 281 2.74 -32.07 9.16
N GLN A 282 1.55 -31.58 9.54
CA GLN A 282 0.43 -32.45 9.91
C GLN A 282 -0.01 -33.30 8.71
N ALA A 283 -0.24 -32.69 7.55
CA ALA A 283 -0.72 -33.37 6.35
C ALA A 283 0.25 -34.47 5.86
N ALA A 284 1.56 -34.21 5.89
CA ALA A 284 2.58 -35.18 5.47
C ALA A 284 2.66 -36.42 6.37
N ASN A 285 2.34 -36.29 7.67
CA ASN A 285 2.58 -37.35 8.65
C ASN A 285 1.30 -38.00 9.20
N LEU A 286 0.17 -37.30 9.20
CA LEU A 286 -1.08 -37.76 9.82
C LEU A 286 -1.67 -39.00 9.12
N GLU A 287 -1.70 -39.04 7.78
CA GLU A 287 -2.23 -40.20 7.06
C GLU A 287 -1.37 -41.45 7.28
N THR A 288 -0.04 -41.28 7.35
CA THR A 288 0.90 -42.36 7.70
C THR A 288 0.70 -42.83 9.14
N MET A 289 0.57 -41.93 10.12
CA MET A 289 0.33 -42.32 11.51
C MET A 289 -1.05 -42.97 11.72
N GLN A 290 -2.08 -42.53 11.00
CA GLN A 290 -3.38 -43.21 10.98
C GLN A 290 -3.29 -44.63 10.38
N ALA A 291 -2.50 -44.81 9.32
CA ALA A 291 -2.21 -46.13 8.74
C ALA A 291 -1.55 -47.07 9.75
N GLN A 292 -0.54 -46.57 10.47
CA GLN A 292 0.22 -47.30 11.46
C GLN A 292 -0.64 -47.67 12.68
N LEU A 293 -1.45 -46.72 13.17
CA LEU A 293 -2.40 -46.92 14.26
C LEU A 293 -3.47 -47.96 13.90
N ALA A 294 -4.02 -47.89 12.68
CA ALA A 294 -4.96 -48.88 12.16
C ALA A 294 -4.30 -50.26 12.06
N ALA A 295 -3.10 -50.34 11.47
CA ALA A 295 -2.37 -51.60 11.33
C ALA A 295 -1.99 -52.23 12.68
N LEU A 296 -1.70 -51.45 13.72
CA LEU A 296 -1.45 -51.96 15.08
C LEU A 296 -2.74 -52.45 15.76
N LYS A 297 -3.86 -51.76 15.56
CA LYS A 297 -5.15 -52.11 16.18
C LYS A 297 -5.87 -53.27 15.48
N ASP A 298 -5.70 -53.42 14.16
CA ASP A 298 -6.25 -54.55 13.40
C ASP A 298 -5.61 -55.88 13.83
N THR A 299 -6.44 -56.90 14.02
CA THR A 299 -6.06 -58.28 14.32
C THR A 299 -6.18 -59.19 13.08
N THR A 300 -6.66 -58.65 11.96
CA THR A 300 -6.91 -59.36 10.70
C THR A 300 -5.78 -59.16 9.69
N THR A 301 -5.63 -60.09 8.76
CA THR A 301 -4.51 -60.15 7.81
C THR A 301 -4.65 -59.20 6.60
N GLN A 302 -5.20 -57.99 6.79
CA GLN A 302 -5.08 -56.91 5.81
C GLN A 302 -3.62 -56.46 5.79
N THR A 303 -2.91 -56.70 4.68
CA THR A 303 -1.48 -56.41 4.61
C THR A 303 -1.23 -54.91 4.61
N VAL A 304 -0.20 -54.48 5.35
CA VAL A 304 0.29 -53.09 5.41
C VAL A 304 0.46 -52.48 4.01
N ALA A 305 0.94 -53.28 3.05
CA ALA A 305 1.09 -52.89 1.64
C ALA A 305 -0.23 -52.42 0.98
N GLY A 306 -1.38 -53.02 1.33
CA GLY A 306 -2.68 -52.61 0.81
C GLY A 306 -3.11 -51.22 1.31
N TYR A 307 -2.87 -50.93 2.59
CA TYR A 307 -3.12 -49.60 3.15
C TYR A 307 -2.14 -48.57 2.56
N GLN A 308 -0.85 -48.89 2.50
CA GLN A 308 0.19 -48.03 1.89
C GLN A 308 -0.16 -47.67 0.43
N ALA A 309 -0.65 -48.63 -0.35
CA ALA A 309 -1.10 -48.38 -1.72
C ALA A 309 -2.31 -47.44 -1.79
N GLY A 310 -3.29 -47.60 -0.89
CA GLY A 310 -4.46 -46.71 -0.79
C GLY A 310 -4.08 -45.27 -0.41
N VAL A 311 -3.15 -45.11 0.53
CA VAL A 311 -2.58 -43.80 0.93
C VAL A 311 -1.85 -43.15 -0.24
N ALA A 312 -0.92 -43.88 -0.86
CA ALA A 312 -0.15 -43.36 -1.99
C ALA A 312 -1.05 -42.97 -3.18
N ALA A 313 -2.13 -43.72 -3.43
CA ALA A 313 -3.11 -43.38 -4.46
C ALA A 313 -3.85 -42.07 -4.14
N ARG A 314 -4.39 -41.91 -2.92
CA ARG A 314 -5.10 -40.68 -2.53
C ARG A 314 -4.18 -39.45 -2.51
N ALA A 315 -2.97 -39.59 -1.99
CA ALA A 315 -1.98 -38.51 -1.98
C ALA A 315 -1.56 -38.11 -3.41
N ALA A 316 -1.42 -39.09 -4.32
CA ALA A 316 -1.14 -38.82 -5.74
C ALA A 316 -2.33 -38.17 -6.46
N GLU A 317 -3.58 -38.56 -6.15
CA GLU A 317 -4.80 -38.00 -6.74
C GLU A 317 -5.08 -36.57 -6.24
N GLU A 318 -4.92 -36.32 -4.94
CA GLU A 318 -4.96 -34.98 -4.31
C GLU A 318 -3.88 -34.08 -4.89
N LYS A 319 -2.64 -34.59 -5.07
CA LYS A 319 -1.57 -33.83 -5.72
C LYS A 319 -1.88 -33.58 -7.20
N ALA A 320 -2.34 -34.58 -7.94
CA ALA A 320 -2.70 -34.43 -9.36
C ALA A 320 -3.83 -33.40 -9.55
N ARG A 321 -4.79 -33.32 -8.62
CA ARG A 321 -5.81 -32.27 -8.62
C ARG A 321 -5.20 -30.88 -8.43
N ARG A 322 -4.35 -30.69 -7.41
CA ARG A 322 -3.66 -29.39 -7.19
C ARG A 322 -2.72 -29.02 -8.32
N ASP A 323 -1.99 -29.99 -8.88
CA ASP A 323 -1.11 -29.80 -10.04
C ASP A 323 -1.94 -29.39 -11.27
N ALA A 324 -3.13 -29.97 -11.48
CA ALA A 324 -4.04 -29.61 -12.56
C ALA A 324 -4.72 -28.25 -12.34
N GLU A 325 -5.11 -27.91 -11.11
CA GLU A 325 -5.61 -26.58 -10.72
C GLU A 325 -4.52 -25.50 -10.95
N ALA A 326 -3.27 -25.78 -10.56
CA ALA A 326 -2.12 -24.90 -10.78
C ALA A 326 -1.71 -24.82 -12.27
N ALA A 327 -1.79 -25.93 -13.02
CA ALA A 327 -1.55 -25.93 -14.46
C ALA A 327 -2.65 -25.17 -15.23
N ALA A 328 -3.91 -25.25 -14.78
CA ALA A 328 -4.99 -24.43 -15.30
C ALA A 328 -4.81 -22.93 -14.96
N ALA A 329 -4.32 -22.61 -13.76
CA ALA A 329 -3.94 -21.25 -13.38
C ALA A 329 -2.77 -20.70 -14.21
N ALA A 330 -1.80 -21.54 -14.58
CA ALA A 330 -0.66 -21.19 -15.44
C ALA A 330 -1.03 -21.11 -16.93
N ALA A 331 -1.92 -21.98 -17.42
CA ALA A 331 -2.46 -21.92 -18.78
C ALA A 331 -3.51 -20.81 -18.96
N GLY A 332 -4.12 -20.35 -17.87
CA GLY A 332 -5.19 -19.34 -17.84
C GLY A 332 -4.77 -17.89 -18.14
N GLY A 333 -3.59 -17.67 -18.73
CA GLY A 333 -3.00 -16.35 -19.03
C GLY A 333 -3.73 -15.49 -20.07
N GLY A 334 -5.03 -15.72 -20.29
CA GLY A 334 -5.91 -14.91 -21.14
C GLY A 334 -7.22 -14.48 -20.45
N GLY A 335 -7.38 -14.73 -19.13
CA GLY A 335 -8.63 -14.47 -18.40
C GLY A 335 -8.81 -13.03 -17.89
N GLY A 336 -7.73 -12.26 -17.73
CA GLY A 336 -7.72 -10.90 -17.14
C GLY A 336 -8.25 -9.77 -18.04
N GLY A 337 -9.03 -10.08 -19.08
CA GLY A 337 -9.40 -9.13 -20.13
C GLY A 337 -8.23 -8.77 -21.05
N ASN A 338 -8.42 -7.77 -21.91
CA ASN A 338 -7.36 -7.28 -22.79
C ASN A 338 -6.38 -6.40 -21.99
N PRO A 339 -5.05 -6.60 -22.08
CA PRO A 339 -4.08 -5.82 -21.32
C PRO A 339 -4.11 -4.34 -21.72
N GLY A 340 -4.05 -3.48 -20.69
CA GLY A 340 -3.98 -2.03 -20.80
C GLY A 340 -2.55 -1.50 -20.88
N SER A 341 -2.40 -0.19 -20.75
CA SER A 341 -1.09 0.45 -20.75
C SER A 341 -0.25 -0.01 -19.55
N GLY A 342 1.07 -0.12 -19.74
CA GLY A 342 1.99 -0.57 -18.70
C GLY A 342 1.79 -2.02 -18.22
N GLY A 343 1.08 -2.85 -18.98
CA GLY A 343 0.88 -4.28 -18.66
C GLY A 343 -0.19 -4.55 -17.59
N TRP A 344 -1.02 -3.56 -17.25
CA TRP A 344 -2.12 -3.74 -16.30
C TRP A 344 -3.29 -4.53 -16.90
N VAL A 345 -3.96 -5.34 -16.09
CA VAL A 345 -5.10 -6.20 -16.49
C VAL A 345 -6.25 -6.10 -15.47
N ARG A 346 -7.45 -6.56 -15.84
CA ARG A 346 -8.60 -6.57 -14.93
C ARG A 346 -8.45 -7.71 -13.91
N PRO A 347 -8.45 -7.44 -12.59
CA PRO A 347 -8.14 -8.45 -11.56
C PRO A 347 -9.27 -9.46 -11.31
N HIS A 348 -10.49 -9.22 -11.80
CA HIS A 348 -11.63 -10.14 -11.64
C HIS A 348 -12.67 -9.92 -12.74
N GLY A 349 -13.27 -11.00 -13.24
CA GLY A 349 -14.26 -10.93 -14.33
C GLY A 349 -15.62 -10.34 -13.95
N GLY A 350 -15.92 -10.21 -12.65
CA GLY A 350 -17.20 -9.74 -12.14
C GLY A 350 -17.42 -8.24 -12.26
N ALA A 351 -18.68 -7.81 -12.42
CA ALA A 351 -19.05 -6.40 -12.47
C ALA A 351 -18.82 -5.69 -11.13
N ARG A 352 -18.55 -4.38 -11.19
CA ARG A 352 -18.35 -3.53 -10.00
C ARG A 352 -19.66 -3.40 -9.19
N SER A 353 -19.71 -4.01 -8.02
CA SER A 353 -20.82 -3.94 -7.05
C SER A 353 -20.69 -2.78 -6.06
N SER A 354 -19.45 -2.34 -5.76
CA SER A 354 -19.19 -1.15 -4.95
C SER A 354 -17.96 -0.39 -5.45
N SER A 355 -17.97 0.93 -5.28
CA SER A 355 -16.88 1.83 -5.67
C SER A 355 -16.09 2.30 -4.45
N TYR A 356 -14.88 2.79 -4.67
CA TYR A 356 -14.10 3.54 -3.70
C TYR A 356 -14.83 4.80 -3.24
N GLY A 357 -14.66 5.19 -1.98
CA GLY A 357 -15.17 6.43 -1.39
C GLY A 357 -16.10 6.24 -0.19
N PRO A 358 -16.73 7.32 0.30
CA PRO A 358 -17.69 7.25 1.41
C PRO A 358 -18.90 6.38 1.07
N ARG A 359 -19.33 5.51 1.99
CA ARG A 359 -20.55 4.72 1.86
C ARG A 359 -21.30 4.60 3.19
N THR A 360 -22.61 4.40 3.14
CA THR A 360 -23.36 3.97 4.32
C THR A 360 -22.83 2.61 4.78
N PRO A 361 -22.51 2.42 6.09
CA PRO A 361 -22.13 1.12 6.62
C PRO A 361 -23.14 0.02 6.26
N ILE A 362 -22.64 -1.07 5.70
CA ILE A 362 -23.41 -2.28 5.40
C ILE A 362 -23.27 -3.21 6.59
N CYS A 363 -24.38 -3.76 7.12
CA CYS A 363 -24.38 -4.60 8.32
C CYS A 363 -25.00 -5.98 8.05
N GLY A 364 -24.49 -7.00 8.74
CA GLY A 364 -24.95 -8.39 8.65
C GLY A 364 -24.44 -9.22 9.83
N SER A 365 -24.46 -10.55 9.69
CA SER A 365 -24.00 -11.48 10.73
C SER A 365 -22.50 -11.34 11.07
N GLN A 366 -21.69 -10.84 10.13
CA GLN A 366 -20.27 -10.55 10.30
C GLN A 366 -20.00 -9.13 10.87
N GLY A 367 -21.04 -8.45 11.40
CA GLY A 367 -20.95 -7.06 11.88
C GLY A 367 -21.19 -6.04 10.77
N CYS A 368 -20.62 -4.83 10.92
CA CYS A 368 -20.80 -3.72 9.98
C CYS A 368 -19.48 -3.30 9.30
N SER A 369 -19.54 -2.90 8.04
CA SER A 369 -18.42 -2.33 7.30
C SER A 369 -18.12 -0.87 7.66
N SER A 370 -16.96 -0.39 7.24
CA SER A 370 -16.53 1.00 7.38
C SER A 370 -17.41 1.98 6.57
N SER A 371 -17.56 3.20 7.09
CA SER A 371 -18.23 4.33 6.42
C SER A 371 -17.43 4.91 5.24
N PHE A 372 -16.20 4.46 5.04
CA PHE A 372 -15.37 4.74 3.87
C PHE A 372 -14.86 3.42 3.28
N HIS A 373 -14.85 3.35 1.96
CA HIS A 373 -14.45 2.18 1.20
C HIS A 373 -13.14 2.43 0.46
N TYR A 374 -12.10 1.69 0.84
CA TYR A 374 -10.73 1.92 0.37
C TYR A 374 -10.35 1.14 -0.91
N GLY A 375 -11.27 0.33 -1.44
CA GLY A 375 -11.09 -0.45 -2.67
C GLY A 375 -12.31 -0.35 -3.60
N ALA A 376 -12.40 -1.27 -4.56
CA ALA A 376 -13.59 -1.51 -5.37
C ALA A 376 -14.00 -2.98 -5.28
N ASP A 377 -15.30 -3.22 -5.17
CA ASP A 377 -15.87 -4.55 -5.00
C ASP A 377 -16.34 -5.07 -6.36
N LEU A 378 -15.81 -6.22 -6.81
CA LEU A 378 -16.08 -6.83 -8.11
C LEU A 378 -16.74 -8.20 -7.91
N ALA A 379 -18.00 -8.37 -8.29
CA ALA A 379 -18.80 -9.56 -7.96
C ALA A 379 -19.04 -10.48 -9.17
N ASN A 380 -18.69 -11.77 -9.03
CA ASN A 380 -18.87 -12.82 -10.05
C ASN A 380 -19.27 -14.19 -9.46
N GLY A 381 -19.84 -14.18 -8.24
CA GLY A 381 -20.07 -15.41 -7.48
C GLY A 381 -18.81 -16.05 -6.89
N CYS A 382 -19.02 -17.02 -6.02
CA CYS A 382 -17.96 -17.70 -5.26
C CYS A 382 -17.09 -18.59 -6.16
N GLY A 383 -15.79 -18.64 -5.90
CA GLY A 383 -14.84 -19.47 -6.66
C GLY A 383 -14.40 -18.89 -8.00
N SER A 384 -14.86 -17.69 -8.37
CA SER A 384 -14.36 -17.01 -9.58
C SER A 384 -12.86 -16.64 -9.46
N PRO A 385 -12.07 -16.76 -10.53
CA PRO A 385 -10.62 -16.52 -10.50
C PRO A 385 -10.27 -15.05 -10.30
N ILE A 386 -9.35 -14.80 -9.38
CA ILE A 386 -8.70 -13.51 -9.12
C ILE A 386 -7.33 -13.53 -9.80
N TYR A 387 -7.05 -12.50 -10.59
CA TYR A 387 -5.83 -12.33 -11.36
C TYR A 387 -4.94 -11.24 -10.77
N ALA A 388 -3.61 -11.40 -10.85
CA ALA A 388 -2.68 -10.32 -10.55
C ALA A 388 -2.86 -9.17 -11.56
N ALA A 389 -3.23 -7.99 -11.06
CA ALA A 389 -3.54 -6.80 -11.86
C ALA A 389 -2.32 -6.26 -12.64
N ASN A 390 -1.10 -6.55 -12.18
CA ASN A 390 0.14 -6.43 -12.96
C ASN A 390 1.17 -7.43 -12.40
N SER A 391 2.28 -7.64 -13.10
CA SER A 391 3.42 -8.44 -12.65
C SER A 391 4.04 -7.85 -11.39
N GLY A 392 4.59 -8.69 -10.51
CA GLY A 392 5.17 -8.21 -9.25
C GLY A 392 5.58 -9.33 -8.31
N THR A 393 5.97 -8.97 -7.08
CA THR A 393 6.29 -9.91 -6.01
C THR A 393 5.22 -9.84 -4.93
N VAL A 394 4.69 -10.99 -4.53
CA VAL A 394 3.79 -11.12 -3.37
C VAL A 394 4.56 -10.73 -2.11
N ASP A 395 4.10 -9.70 -1.39
CA ASP A 395 4.67 -9.27 -0.10
C ASP A 395 3.75 -9.52 1.09
N TYR A 396 2.52 -10.02 0.83
CA TYR A 396 1.65 -10.63 1.82
C TYR A 396 0.78 -11.73 1.19
N ALA A 397 0.59 -12.84 1.91
CA ALA A 397 -0.38 -13.90 1.59
C ALA A 397 -0.77 -14.62 2.90
N GLY A 398 -2.00 -14.40 3.38
CA GLY A 398 -2.49 -14.94 4.65
C GLY A 398 -3.83 -14.33 5.07
N GLY A 399 -4.24 -14.55 6.33
CA GLY A 399 -5.38 -13.81 6.90
C GLY A 399 -5.00 -12.35 7.20
N ASN A 400 -5.95 -11.41 7.09
CA ASN A 400 -5.79 -10.00 7.50
C ASN A 400 -7.09 -9.50 8.16
N GLY A 401 -7.42 -10.06 9.34
CA GLY A 401 -8.60 -9.69 10.12
C GLY A 401 -9.88 -9.58 9.29
N ASN A 402 -10.48 -8.38 9.24
CA ASN A 402 -11.74 -8.14 8.53
C ASN A 402 -11.64 -8.22 6.99
N TYR A 403 -10.45 -8.25 6.39
CA TYR A 403 -10.28 -8.58 4.96
C TYR A 403 -10.40 -10.10 4.70
N GLY A 404 -10.36 -10.93 5.75
CA GLY A 404 -10.34 -12.38 5.62
C GLY A 404 -9.03 -12.85 5.00
N ASN A 405 -9.08 -13.81 4.08
CA ASN A 405 -7.89 -14.21 3.32
C ASN A 405 -7.53 -13.10 2.32
N TYR A 406 -6.26 -12.68 2.38
CA TYR A 406 -5.73 -11.49 1.73
C TYR A 406 -4.39 -11.79 1.02
N ILE A 407 -4.19 -11.17 -0.14
CA ILE A 407 -2.91 -11.14 -0.85
C ILE A 407 -2.54 -9.68 -1.10
N ARG A 408 -1.25 -9.35 -1.01
CA ARG A 408 -0.68 -8.08 -1.48
C ARG A 408 0.50 -8.32 -2.43
N ILE A 409 0.55 -7.56 -3.53
CA ILE A 409 1.59 -7.66 -4.57
C ILE A 409 2.25 -6.30 -4.79
N GLN A 410 3.58 -6.26 -4.72
CA GLN A 410 4.42 -5.11 -5.06
C GLN A 410 4.80 -5.14 -6.54
N HIS A 411 4.48 -4.08 -7.27
CA HIS A 411 4.79 -3.92 -8.71
C HIS A 411 6.06 -3.09 -8.96
N GLY A 412 6.64 -2.53 -7.90
CA GLY A 412 7.74 -1.56 -7.99
C GLY A 412 7.23 -0.12 -8.19
N GLY A 413 8.16 0.84 -8.20
CA GLY A 413 7.83 2.27 -8.33
C GLY A 413 6.93 2.83 -7.22
N GLY A 414 6.87 2.16 -6.07
CA GLY A 414 5.96 2.49 -4.96
C GLY A 414 4.51 2.01 -5.14
N VAL A 415 4.20 1.25 -6.20
CA VAL A 415 2.83 0.77 -6.48
C VAL A 415 2.65 -0.66 -6.00
N SER A 416 1.55 -0.91 -5.26
CA SER A 416 1.11 -2.26 -4.89
C SER A 416 -0.41 -2.43 -5.04
N THR A 417 -0.87 -3.68 -5.04
CA THR A 417 -2.30 -4.04 -5.08
C THR A 417 -2.66 -5.02 -3.98
N GLY A 418 -3.87 -4.85 -3.44
CA GLY A 418 -4.48 -5.73 -2.43
C GLY A 418 -5.68 -6.50 -2.98
N TYR A 419 -5.85 -7.75 -2.53
CA TYR A 419 -6.91 -8.67 -2.96
C TYR A 419 -7.48 -9.39 -1.75
N ALA A 420 -8.73 -9.12 -1.40
CA ALA A 420 -9.36 -9.60 -0.17
C ALA A 420 -10.57 -10.52 -0.40
N HIS A 421 -11.11 -11.04 0.71
CA HIS A 421 -12.26 -11.95 0.79
C HIS A 421 -12.07 -13.29 0.04
N ILE A 422 -10.82 -13.73 -0.15
CA ILE A 422 -10.47 -14.97 -0.87
C ILE A 422 -11.08 -16.19 -0.16
N LYS A 423 -11.64 -17.16 -0.90
CA LYS A 423 -12.27 -18.35 -0.29
C LYS A 423 -11.30 -19.15 0.60
N PRO A 424 -11.76 -19.92 1.60
CA PRO A 424 -10.91 -20.87 2.30
C PRO A 424 -10.22 -21.85 1.33
N GLY A 425 -8.91 -22.05 1.51
CA GLY A 425 -8.08 -22.81 0.56
C GLY A 425 -7.98 -22.18 -0.85
N GLY A 426 -8.29 -20.89 -0.98
CA GLY A 426 -8.37 -20.17 -2.27
C GLY A 426 -7.15 -19.35 -2.64
N ILE A 427 -6.10 -19.29 -1.81
CA ILE A 427 -4.83 -18.62 -2.11
C ILE A 427 -3.95 -19.60 -2.90
N LEU A 428 -3.44 -19.20 -4.06
CA LEU A 428 -2.59 -20.04 -4.94
C LEU A 428 -1.11 -19.60 -4.96
N VAL A 429 -0.76 -18.58 -4.18
CA VAL A 429 0.57 -17.96 -4.16
C VAL A 429 1.04 -17.69 -2.73
N ARG A 430 2.35 -17.64 -2.52
CA ARG A 430 2.96 -17.42 -1.19
C ARG A 430 3.79 -16.15 -1.13
N ASN A 431 4.08 -15.68 0.08
CA ASN A 431 5.03 -14.60 0.34
C ASN A 431 6.37 -14.82 -0.40
N GLY A 432 6.92 -13.75 -0.97
CA GLY A 432 8.15 -13.75 -1.77
C GLY A 432 8.01 -14.35 -3.19
N GLN A 433 6.84 -14.85 -3.58
CA GLN A 433 6.62 -15.37 -4.93
C GLN A 433 6.48 -14.24 -5.95
N TRP A 434 7.25 -14.31 -7.03
CA TRP A 434 7.00 -13.47 -8.21
C TRP A 434 5.84 -14.02 -9.03
N VAL A 435 4.99 -13.14 -9.55
CA VAL A 435 3.81 -13.47 -10.36
C VAL A 435 3.74 -12.60 -11.62
N SER A 436 3.20 -13.17 -12.71
CA SER A 436 2.92 -12.44 -13.95
C SER A 436 1.61 -11.67 -13.86
N SER A 437 1.53 -10.53 -14.56
CA SER A 437 0.25 -9.90 -14.90
C SER A 437 -0.69 -10.92 -15.57
N GLY A 438 -1.94 -10.96 -15.13
CA GLY A 438 -2.95 -11.90 -15.65
C GLY A 438 -2.80 -13.35 -15.17
N GLN A 439 -1.83 -13.66 -14.31
CA GLN A 439 -1.76 -14.95 -13.62
C GLN A 439 -2.90 -15.07 -12.60
N VAL A 440 -3.58 -16.23 -12.52
CA VAL A 440 -4.52 -16.52 -11.43
C VAL A 440 -3.73 -16.67 -10.12
N ILE A 441 -4.05 -15.84 -9.13
CA ILE A 441 -3.40 -15.82 -7.81
C ILE A 441 -4.30 -16.34 -6.70
N ALA A 442 -5.62 -16.27 -6.89
CA ALA A 442 -6.60 -16.69 -5.91
C ALA A 442 -7.98 -16.96 -6.51
N TYR A 443 -8.94 -17.36 -5.66
CA TYR A 443 -10.35 -17.50 -5.98
C TYR A 443 -11.23 -16.69 -5.01
N ALA A 444 -12.20 -15.94 -5.56
CA ALA A 444 -13.10 -15.08 -4.79
C ALA A 444 -13.99 -15.87 -3.82
N GLY A 445 -14.37 -15.23 -2.70
CA GLY A 445 -15.12 -15.85 -1.61
C GLY A 445 -15.80 -14.80 -0.73
N ASP A 446 -16.06 -15.16 0.52
CA ASP A 446 -16.87 -14.37 1.47
C ASP A 446 -16.25 -14.38 2.89
N THR A 447 -14.91 -14.34 2.98
CA THR A 447 -14.18 -14.42 4.26
C THR A 447 -13.87 -13.05 4.85
N GLY A 448 -13.80 -12.95 6.18
CA GLY A 448 -13.54 -11.69 6.88
C GLY A 448 -14.86 -11.00 7.24
N ARG A 449 -15.05 -9.76 6.79
CA ARG A 449 -16.28 -8.97 6.97
C ARG A 449 -16.86 -8.56 5.60
N SER A 450 -17.46 -9.55 4.95
CA SER A 450 -18.06 -9.52 3.63
C SER A 450 -19.58 -9.74 3.71
N PHE A 451 -20.29 -9.54 2.59
CA PHE A 451 -21.76 -9.58 2.50
C PHE A 451 -22.24 -10.34 1.25
N GLY A 452 -21.47 -11.32 0.78
CA GLY A 452 -21.67 -12.07 -0.46
C GLY A 452 -20.40 -12.11 -1.33
N CYS A 453 -20.24 -13.17 -2.11
CA CYS A 453 -18.98 -13.48 -2.78
C CYS A 453 -18.52 -12.44 -3.82
N HIS A 454 -17.37 -11.81 -3.57
CA HIS A 454 -16.74 -10.83 -4.45
C HIS A 454 -15.21 -10.83 -4.29
N LEU A 455 -14.50 -10.15 -5.19
CA LEU A 455 -13.16 -9.62 -4.91
C LEU A 455 -13.33 -8.20 -4.40
N HIS A 456 -12.74 -7.90 -3.24
CA HIS A 456 -12.43 -6.52 -2.86
C HIS A 456 -10.99 -6.21 -3.32
N PHE A 457 -10.84 -5.22 -4.19
CA PHE A 457 -9.58 -4.87 -4.86
C PHE A 457 -9.09 -3.48 -4.46
N GLU A 458 -7.84 -3.40 -4.02
CA GLU A 458 -7.20 -2.18 -3.52
C GLU A 458 -5.97 -1.81 -4.35
N VAL A 459 -5.70 -0.51 -4.49
CA VAL A 459 -4.46 0.03 -5.08
C VAL A 459 -3.79 0.96 -4.09
N TYR A 460 -2.48 0.82 -3.93
CA TYR A 460 -1.64 1.70 -3.12
C TYR A 460 -0.58 2.40 -3.98
N ILE A 461 -0.28 3.66 -3.65
CA ILE A 461 0.85 4.42 -4.16
C ILE A 461 1.62 4.96 -2.96
N ASN A 462 2.88 4.55 -2.81
CA ASN A 462 3.76 4.87 -1.67
C ASN A 462 3.08 4.57 -0.32
N GLY A 463 2.46 3.38 -0.21
CA GLY A 463 1.73 2.93 0.98
C GLY A 463 0.34 3.56 1.19
N ARG A 464 0.02 4.67 0.52
CA ARG A 464 -1.30 5.33 0.62
C ARG A 464 -2.31 4.72 -0.33
N TYR A 465 -3.55 4.60 0.09
CA TYR A 465 -4.65 4.25 -0.81
C TYR A 465 -4.77 5.22 -1.99
N THR A 466 -5.12 4.65 -3.13
CA THR A 466 -5.52 5.36 -4.34
C THR A 466 -6.81 4.73 -4.86
N ASN A 467 -7.73 5.52 -5.38
CA ASN A 467 -8.97 5.01 -5.97
C ASN A 467 -8.62 4.01 -7.11
N PRO A 468 -8.90 2.70 -6.97
CA PRO A 468 -8.55 1.70 -7.97
C PRO A 468 -9.34 1.90 -9.27
N VAL A 469 -10.53 2.52 -9.23
CA VAL A 469 -11.35 2.76 -10.43
C VAL A 469 -10.62 3.72 -11.36
N SER A 470 -10.33 4.94 -10.92
CA SER A 470 -9.62 5.92 -11.74
C SER A 470 -8.20 5.47 -12.08
N PHE A 471 -7.49 4.83 -11.15
CA PHE A 471 -6.13 4.33 -11.41
C PHE A 471 -6.09 3.31 -12.55
N MET A 472 -7.05 2.37 -12.60
CA MET A 472 -7.11 1.37 -13.67
C MET A 472 -7.67 1.97 -14.96
N GLU A 473 -8.64 2.89 -14.87
CA GLU A 473 -9.21 3.60 -16.03
C GLU A 473 -8.16 4.47 -16.75
N ASP A 474 -7.28 5.15 -16.02
CA ASP A 474 -6.08 5.85 -16.56
C ASP A 474 -5.14 4.93 -17.36
N ARG A 475 -5.24 3.61 -17.14
CA ARG A 475 -4.47 2.56 -17.82
C ARG A 475 -5.27 1.84 -18.90
N GLY A 476 -6.52 2.25 -19.15
CA GLY A 476 -7.43 1.62 -20.12
C GLY A 476 -8.11 0.35 -19.61
N ILE A 477 -8.03 0.06 -18.30
CA ILE A 477 -8.72 -1.06 -17.66
C ILE A 477 -9.88 -0.54 -16.82
N TYR A 478 -11.11 -0.77 -17.27
CA TYR A 478 -12.27 -0.60 -16.41
C TYR A 478 -12.29 -1.71 -15.34
N VAL A 479 -12.56 -1.32 -14.08
CA VAL A 479 -12.83 -2.23 -12.94
C VAL A 479 -14.26 -2.02 -12.45
#